data_AF-A0A7W3NIR5-F1
#
_entry.id   AF-A0A7W3NIR5-F1
#
_cell.length_a   1.000
_cell.length_b   1.000
_cell.length_c   1.000
_cell.angle_alpha   90.00
_cell.angle_beta   90.00
_cell.angle_gamma   90.00
#
_symmetry.space_group_name_H-M   'P 1'
#
loop_
_entity.id
_entity.type
_entity.pdbx_description
1 polymer ?
#
loop_
_entity_poly.entity_id
_entity_poly.type
_entity_poly.pdbx_seq_one_letter_code
_entity_poly.pdbx_strand_id
1 'polypeptide(L)'
;MPMTDEVFDAVTDGGTEGALGFWRLPGGFEKLLAQWSAAGPVAYVEAEYFGGTGEQRAAVWADGELVLGPLDAPTRKWFSRQVSPISGALRRLGARRSLGEDEFDAVGLDRHRNNDGWIGGPESET
;
A
#
# COMPACT_ATOMS: atom_id res chain seq x y z
N MET A 1 -4.49 -7.40 2.36
CA MET A 1 -4.28 -8.54 1.44
C MET A 1 -2.98 -8.29 0.70
N PRO A 2 -1.98 -9.18 0.76
CA PRO A 2 -0.75 -9.03 -0.01
C PRO A 2 -1.03 -9.27 -1.50
N MET A 3 -0.39 -8.47 -2.37
CA MET A 3 -0.42 -8.69 -3.82
C MET A 3 0.62 -9.77 -4.15
N THR A 4 0.21 -11.04 -4.24
CA THR A 4 1.05 -12.19 -4.63
C THR A 4 1.04 -12.39 -6.15
N ASP A 5 1.78 -13.37 -6.69
CA ASP A 5 1.69 -13.77 -8.11
C ASP A 5 0.27 -14.26 -8.44
N GLU A 6 -0.28 -15.14 -7.61
CA GLU A 6 -1.64 -15.67 -7.80
C GLU A 6 -2.71 -14.56 -7.80
N VAL A 7 -2.64 -13.60 -6.88
CA VAL A 7 -3.58 -12.46 -6.85
C VAL A 7 -3.39 -11.58 -8.08
N PHE A 8 -2.14 -11.32 -8.48
CA PHE A 8 -1.83 -10.52 -9.67
C PHE A 8 -2.45 -11.13 -10.93
N ASP A 9 -2.22 -12.43 -11.15
CA ASP A 9 -2.74 -13.17 -12.30
C ASP A 9 -4.27 -13.25 -12.30
N ALA A 10 -4.90 -13.30 -11.12
CA ALA A 10 -6.34 -13.36 -10.99
C ALA A 10 -7.06 -12.03 -11.29
N VAL A 11 -6.39 -10.89 -11.08
CA VAL A 11 -7.04 -9.56 -11.16
C VAL A 11 -6.55 -8.69 -12.33
N THR A 12 -5.51 -9.10 -13.03
CA THR A 12 -5.04 -8.43 -14.25
C THR A 12 -6.02 -8.61 -15.41
N ASP A 13 -6.28 -7.55 -16.18
CA ASP A 13 -7.06 -7.65 -17.44
C ASP A 13 -6.18 -7.99 -18.67
N GLY A 14 -4.89 -8.26 -18.45
CA GLY A 14 -3.89 -8.50 -19.50
C GLY A 14 -3.34 -7.22 -20.13
N GLY A 15 -3.79 -6.05 -19.69
CA GLY A 15 -3.21 -4.76 -20.06
C GLY A 15 -1.85 -4.52 -19.39
N THR A 16 -0.93 -3.88 -20.12
CA THR A 16 0.42 -3.55 -19.63
C THR A 16 0.54 -2.13 -19.08
N GLU A 17 -0.54 -1.34 -19.09
CA GLU A 17 -0.53 0.05 -18.61
C GLU A 17 -0.98 0.11 -17.14
N GLY A 18 -0.02 0.22 -16.23
CA GLY A 18 -0.25 0.68 -14.85
C GLY A 18 -0.15 2.20 -14.82
N ALA A 19 -1.27 2.91 -14.71
CA ALA A 19 -1.36 4.35 -14.96
C ALA A 19 -0.82 5.22 -13.81
N LEU A 20 -0.37 4.61 -12.71
CA LEU A 20 -0.03 5.32 -11.47
C LEU A 20 1.42 5.09 -11.01
N GLY A 21 2.26 4.50 -11.86
CA GLY A 21 3.70 4.35 -11.60
C GLY A 21 4.06 3.33 -10.51
N PHE A 22 3.12 2.51 -10.05
CA PHE A 22 3.43 1.36 -9.18
C PHE A 22 4.28 0.31 -9.91
N TRP A 23 5.10 -0.42 -9.16
CA TRP A 23 5.95 -1.48 -9.70
C TRP A 23 5.16 -2.73 -10.08
N ARG A 24 4.10 -3.05 -9.34
CA ARG A 24 3.38 -4.34 -9.45
C ARG A 24 1.86 -4.18 -9.44
N LEU A 25 1.35 -3.01 -9.80
CA LEU A 25 -0.09 -2.80 -9.97
C LEU A 25 -0.57 -3.50 -11.26
N PRO A 26 -1.50 -4.48 -11.19
CA PRO A 26 -1.99 -5.19 -12.36
C PRO A 26 -2.77 -4.27 -13.31
N GLY A 27 -2.70 -4.55 -14.61
CA GLY A 27 -3.47 -3.85 -15.63
C GLY A 27 -4.97 -3.85 -15.33
N GLY A 28 -5.61 -2.68 -15.42
CA GLY A 28 -7.04 -2.53 -15.16
C GLY A 28 -7.46 -2.60 -13.69
N PHE A 29 -6.57 -2.95 -12.77
CA PHE A 29 -6.92 -3.15 -11.36
C PHE A 29 -7.39 -1.87 -10.66
N GLU A 30 -6.95 -0.70 -11.12
CA GLU A 30 -7.42 0.61 -10.65
C GLU A 30 -8.94 0.75 -10.71
N LYS A 31 -9.58 0.20 -11.76
CA LYS A 31 -11.04 0.23 -11.93
C LYS A 31 -11.72 -0.64 -10.87
N LEU A 32 -11.12 -1.78 -10.55
CA LEU A 32 -11.64 -2.69 -9.53
C LEU A 32 -11.48 -2.09 -8.13
N LEU A 33 -10.34 -1.45 -7.84
CA LEU A 33 -10.11 -0.71 -6.60
C LEU A 33 -11.12 0.44 -6.44
N ALA A 34 -11.37 1.20 -7.52
CA ALA A 34 -12.41 2.22 -7.55
C ALA A 34 -13.79 1.63 -7.24
N GLN A 35 -14.18 0.53 -7.89
CA GLN A 35 -15.47 -0.13 -7.63
C GLN A 35 -15.60 -0.61 -6.17
N TRP A 36 -14.57 -1.27 -5.63
CA TRP A 36 -14.57 -1.71 -4.23
C TRP A 36 -14.64 -0.54 -3.26
N SER A 37 -14.06 0.61 -3.64
CA SER A 37 -14.06 1.80 -2.80
C SER A 37 -15.45 2.40 -2.53
N ALA A 38 -16.47 2.00 -3.29
CA ALA A 38 -17.87 2.36 -3.02
C ALA A 38 -18.41 1.77 -1.71
N ALA A 39 -17.82 0.67 -1.21
CA ALA A 39 -18.17 0.09 0.09
C ALA A 39 -17.38 0.69 1.27
N GLY A 40 -16.32 1.45 0.97
CA GLY A 40 -15.44 2.09 1.95
C GLY A 40 -14.03 2.31 1.38
N PRO A 41 -13.20 3.18 1.98
CA PRO A 41 -11.89 3.52 1.41
C PRO A 41 -10.97 2.31 1.21
N VAL A 42 -10.31 2.25 0.06
CA VAL A 42 -9.34 1.20 -0.30
C VAL A 42 -8.00 1.85 -0.62
N ALA A 43 -6.91 1.32 -0.05
CA ALA A 43 -5.56 1.74 -0.42
C ALA A 43 -4.81 0.63 -1.13
N TYR A 44 -4.03 1.01 -2.14
CA TYR A 44 -2.98 0.16 -2.70
C TYR A 44 -1.63 0.75 -2.30
N VAL A 45 -0.75 -0.10 -1.77
CA VAL A 45 0.56 0.30 -1.25
C VAL A 45 1.63 -0.67 -1.68
N GLU A 46 2.80 -0.13 -2.01
CA GLU A 46 4.00 -0.91 -2.29
C GLU A 46 5.17 -0.33 -1.51
N ALA A 47 6.05 -1.20 -1.02
CA ALA A 47 7.28 -0.82 -0.36
C ALA A 47 8.40 -1.73 -0.83
N GLU A 48 9.51 -1.12 -1.24
CA GLU A 48 10.77 -1.81 -1.48
C GLU A 48 11.78 -1.27 -0.48
N TYR A 49 12.35 -2.12 0.37
CA TYR A 49 13.38 -1.72 1.34
C TYR A 49 14.71 -2.37 0.97
N PHE A 50 15.70 -1.58 0.54
CA PHE A 50 17.05 -2.05 0.26
C PHE A 50 18.07 -1.32 1.15
N GLY A 51 18.79 -2.05 2.00
CA GLY A 51 19.92 -1.48 2.77
C GLY A 51 19.56 -0.34 3.75
N GLY A 52 18.31 -0.22 4.18
CA GLY A 52 17.85 0.79 5.14
C GLY A 52 17.22 2.05 4.54
N THR A 53 17.26 2.21 3.21
CA THR A 53 16.45 3.19 2.46
C THR A 53 15.39 2.43 1.71
N GLY A 54 14.12 2.87 1.80
CA GLY A 54 13.04 2.23 1.08
C GLY A 54 12.21 3.21 0.28
N GLU A 55 11.89 2.83 -0.95
CA GLU A 55 10.90 3.54 -1.75
C GLU A 55 9.52 3.02 -1.37
N GLN A 56 8.57 3.93 -1.26
CA GLN A 56 7.20 3.61 -0.92
C GLN A 56 6.27 4.27 -1.91
N ARG A 57 5.24 3.54 -2.32
CA ARG A 57 4.20 4.05 -3.19
C ARG A 57 2.85 3.79 -2.57
N ALA A 58 1.95 4.77 -2.64
CA ALA A 58 0.63 4.63 -2.05
C ALA A 58 -0.44 5.44 -2.80
N ALA A 59 -1.60 4.84 -3.00
CA ALA A 59 -2.78 5.47 -3.55
C ALA A 59 -4.02 5.05 -2.76
N VAL A 60 -5.02 5.92 -2.69
CA VAL A 60 -6.28 5.68 -1.98
C VAL A 60 -7.44 6.03 -2.87
N TRP A 61 -8.39 5.11 -2.95
CA TRP A 61 -9.70 5.29 -3.57
C TRP A 61 -10.77 5.39 -2.49
N ALA A 62 -11.75 6.26 -2.72
CA ALA A 62 -12.97 6.36 -1.92
C ALA A 62 -14.13 6.79 -2.82
N ASP A 63 -15.30 6.21 -2.59
CA ASP A 63 -16.54 6.55 -3.30
C ASP A 63 -16.43 6.43 -4.83
N GLY A 64 -15.62 5.49 -5.33
CA GLY A 64 -15.40 5.28 -6.77
C GLY A 64 -14.25 6.08 -7.37
N GLU A 65 -13.60 6.95 -6.61
CA GLU A 65 -12.65 7.93 -7.14
C GLU A 65 -11.26 7.80 -6.49
N LEU A 66 -10.21 8.15 -7.23
CA LEU A 66 -8.85 8.27 -6.69
C LEU A 66 -8.74 9.56 -5.87
N VAL A 67 -8.74 9.46 -4.54
CA VAL A 67 -8.78 10.60 -3.60
C VAL A 67 -7.42 10.96 -3.00
N LEU A 68 -6.40 10.14 -3.23
CA LEU A 68 -5.00 10.41 -2.86
C LEU A 68 -4.04 9.59 -3.73
N GLY A 69 -2.96 10.22 -4.18
CA GLY A 69 -1.83 9.56 -4.81
C GLY A 69 -1.83 9.59 -6.35
N PRO A 70 -0.89 8.87 -6.98
CA PRO A 70 0.13 8.05 -6.33
C PRO A 70 1.12 8.94 -5.58
N LEU A 71 1.31 8.63 -4.30
CA LEU A 71 2.37 9.22 -3.47
C LEU A 71 3.61 8.35 -3.64
N ASP A 72 4.75 8.92 -3.98
CA ASP A 72 6.03 8.23 -4.16
C ASP A 72 7.14 8.78 -3.24
N ALA A 73 6.91 9.92 -2.59
CA ALA A 73 7.86 10.56 -1.69
C ALA A 73 7.20 10.97 -0.36
N PRO A 74 7.97 10.96 0.75
CA PRO A 74 7.48 11.45 2.04
C PRO A 74 7.04 12.91 1.98
N THR A 75 5.89 13.22 2.58
CA THR A 75 5.43 14.61 2.71
C THR A 75 6.09 15.27 3.92
N ARG A 76 6.68 16.45 3.71
CA ARG A 76 7.21 17.31 4.78
C ARG A 76 6.25 18.47 5.04
N LYS A 77 5.81 18.66 6.28
CA LYS A 77 5.22 19.94 6.74
C LYS A 77 6.22 20.67 7.61
N TRP A 78 6.17 22.00 7.62
CA TRP A 78 7.07 22.81 8.43
C TRP A 78 6.91 22.40 9.91
N PHE A 79 8.03 22.01 10.55
CA PHE A 79 8.12 21.53 11.93
C PHE A 79 7.47 20.17 12.24
N SER A 80 7.05 19.39 11.24
CA SER A 80 6.54 18.02 11.46
C SER A 80 7.57 16.96 11.08
N ARG A 81 7.44 15.77 11.69
CA ARG A 81 8.08 14.53 11.18
C ARG A 81 7.60 14.29 9.75
N GLN A 82 8.48 13.73 8.91
CA GLN A 82 8.11 13.28 7.57
C GLN A 82 7.03 12.21 7.68
N VAL A 83 6.03 12.28 6.80
CA VAL A 83 4.97 11.27 6.71
C VAL A 83 5.26 10.46 5.46
N SER A 84 5.51 9.16 5.62
CA SER A 84 5.75 8.28 4.49
C SER A 84 4.50 8.15 3.60
N PRO A 85 4.63 7.81 2.31
CA PRO A 85 3.49 7.55 1.42
C PRO A 85 2.45 6.59 2.04
N ILE A 86 2.92 5.46 2.60
CA ILE A 86 2.03 4.45 3.20
C ILE A 86 1.34 5.00 4.45
N SER A 87 2.07 5.68 5.34
CA SER A 87 1.46 6.32 6.51
C SER A 87 0.41 7.36 6.12
N GLY A 88 0.65 8.11 5.04
CA GLY A 88 -0.31 9.05 4.47
C GLY A 88 -1.60 8.39 4.01
N ALA A 89 -1.49 7.24 3.32
CA ALA A 89 -2.63 6.45 2.89
C ALA A 89 -3.40 5.84 4.08
N LEU A 90 -2.70 5.25 5.06
CA LEU A 90 -3.32 4.66 6.25
C LEU A 90 -4.14 5.68 7.05
N ARG A 91 -3.68 6.93 7.15
CA ARG A 91 -4.49 8.01 7.74
C ARG A 91 -5.83 8.22 7.02
N ARG A 92 -5.88 8.08 5.70
CA ARG A 92 -7.13 8.20 4.92
C ARG A 92 -8.04 7.00 5.11
N LEU A 93 -7.50 5.83 5.42
CA LEU A 93 -8.28 4.65 5.81
C LEU A 93 -8.79 4.72 7.26
N GLY A 94 -8.40 5.75 8.03
CA GLY A 94 -8.82 5.94 9.41
C GLY A 94 -7.88 5.34 10.45
N ALA A 95 -6.65 4.95 10.07
CA ALA A 95 -5.63 4.50 11.02
C ALA A 95 -5.37 5.59 12.08
N ARG A 96 -5.34 5.17 13.34
CA ARG A 96 -5.03 6.03 14.49
C ARG A 96 -3.74 5.51 15.11
N ARG A 97 -2.77 6.41 15.30
CA ARG A 97 -1.51 6.12 15.96
C ARG A 97 -1.48 6.67 17.38
N SER A 98 -0.76 6.01 18.25
CA SER A 98 -0.38 6.47 19.59
C SER A 98 0.87 7.36 19.52
N LEU A 99 1.26 7.92 20.67
CA LEU A 99 2.49 8.70 20.77
C LEU A 99 3.71 7.77 20.63
N GLY A 100 4.58 8.05 19.66
CA GLY A 100 5.86 7.33 19.48
C GLY A 100 5.86 6.32 18.34
N GLU A 101 4.70 5.84 17.89
CA GLU A 101 4.53 4.99 16.71
C GLU A 101 4.08 5.81 15.48
N ASP A 102 4.25 5.26 14.28
CA ASP A 102 3.60 5.76 13.08
C ASP A 102 2.41 4.88 12.66
N GLU A 103 1.68 5.29 11.63
CA GLU A 103 0.48 4.57 11.21
C GLU A 103 0.77 3.15 10.70
N PHE A 104 1.98 2.89 10.18
CA PHE A 104 2.37 1.57 9.68
C PHE A 104 2.52 0.58 10.85
N ASP A 105 3.23 1.00 11.90
CA ASP A 105 3.38 0.25 13.14
C ASP A 105 2.03 0.06 13.84
N ALA A 106 1.20 1.13 13.90
CA ALA A 106 -0.07 1.11 14.62
C ALA A 106 -1.09 0.11 14.04
N VAL A 107 -1.02 -0.18 12.73
CA VAL A 107 -1.88 -1.20 12.09
C VAL A 107 -1.19 -2.58 11.99
N GLY A 108 0.01 -2.71 12.56
CA GLY A 108 0.77 -3.96 12.62
C GLY A 108 1.38 -4.42 11.30
N LEU A 109 1.56 -3.51 10.32
CA LEU A 109 2.15 -3.86 9.03
C LEU A 109 3.67 -4.11 9.11
N ASP A 110 4.29 -3.81 10.24
CA ASP A 110 5.68 -4.09 10.60
C ASP A 110 5.95 -5.56 10.94
N ARG A 111 4.91 -6.37 11.14
CA ARG A 111 5.03 -7.79 11.54
C ARG A 111 5.78 -8.66 10.55
N HIS A 112 5.62 -8.43 9.25
CA HIS A 112 6.30 -9.19 8.21
C HIS A 112 6.84 -8.26 7.13
N ARG A 113 8.14 -8.42 6.80
CA ARG A 113 8.85 -7.60 5.81
C ARG A 113 8.64 -8.03 4.36
N ASN A 114 8.04 -9.20 4.13
CA ASN A 114 7.71 -9.73 2.80
C ASN A 114 6.29 -10.31 2.78
N ASN A 115 5.73 -10.48 1.57
CA ASN A 115 4.38 -11.01 1.39
C ASN A 115 4.26 -12.48 1.86
N ASP A 116 5.33 -13.26 1.75
CA ASP A 116 5.35 -14.67 2.16
C ASP A 116 5.06 -14.85 3.66
N GLY A 117 5.57 -13.95 4.49
CA GLY A 117 5.29 -13.94 5.93
C GLY A 117 3.81 -13.68 6.26
N TRP A 118 3.08 -12.97 5.39
CA TRP A 118 1.65 -12.67 5.58
C TRP A 118 0.71 -13.80 5.17
N ILE A 119 1.14 -14.66 4.24
CA ILE A 119 0.35 -15.81 3.75
C ILE A 119 0.69 -17.12 4.46
N GLY A 120 1.60 -17.10 5.44
CA GLY A 120 2.02 -18.28 6.19
C GLY A 120 2.90 -19.23 5.37
N GLY A 121 3.86 -18.70 4.61
CA GLY A 121 4.86 -19.50 3.89
C GLY A 121 5.48 -20.56 4.81
N PRO A 122 5.90 -21.73 4.26
CA PRO A 122 6.28 -22.89 5.05
C PRO A 122 7.29 -22.49 6.13
N GLU A 123 6.99 -22.87 7.37
CA GLU A 123 7.86 -22.65 8.52
C GLU A 123 9.27 -23.02 8.11
N SER A 124 10.18 -22.04 8.13
CA SER A 124 11.60 -22.33 7.99
C SER A 124 12.01 -23.06 9.26
N GLU A 125 11.91 -24.39 9.24
CA GLU A 125 12.62 -25.26 10.17
C GLU A 125 14.12 -25.02 9.97
N THR A 126 14.66 -24.19 10.88
CA THR A 126 16.06 -24.03 11.35
C THR A 126 17.19 -24.27 10.35
#